data_AF-A0A0D6PFW5-F1
#
_entry.id   AF-A0A0D6PFW5-F1
#
_cell.length_a   1.000
_cell.length_b   1.000
_cell.length_c   1.000
_cell.angle_alpha   90.00
_cell.angle_beta   90.00
_cell.angle_gamma   90.00
#
_symmetry.space_group_name_H-M   'P 1'
#
loop_
_entity.id
_entity.type
_entity.pdbx_description
1 polymer ?
#
loop_
_entity_poly.entity_id
_entity_poly.type
_entity_poly.pdbx_seq_one_letter_code
_entity_poly.pdbx_strand_id
1 'polypeptide(L)'
;MQADRAPGQLIAIEAAMVAGSKQQRRFDMATIGTFKKAGNEIHGEIVTLSVQTKNVRIVPETNRSNDNAPSHRVYVSRAEIGAGWSRRSAEGRDYISVKLDDPSFSAPIYANLFDDEGGEGYSLIWSRSRKQNGE
;
A
#
# COMPACT_ATOMS: atom_id res chain seq x y z
N MET A 1 44.25 40.76 0.97
CA MET A 1 43.96 39.78 -0.10
C MET A 1 42.64 39.11 0.23
N GLN A 2 41.87 38.83 -0.80
CA GLN A 2 40.43 38.61 -0.83
C GLN A 2 40.11 37.11 -1.00
N ALA A 3 38.99 36.63 -0.42
CA ALA A 3 38.12 35.50 -0.82
C ALA A 3 37.30 35.06 0.41
N ASP A 4 35.98 35.30 0.54
CA ASP A 4 34.81 34.75 -0.17
C ASP A 4 34.52 33.26 0.08
N ARG A 5 33.53 32.94 0.95
CA ARG A 5 32.32 32.12 0.68
C ARG A 5 31.49 31.81 1.94
N ALA A 6 30.17 31.72 1.72
CA ALA A 6 29.07 31.72 2.69
C ALA A 6 28.89 30.45 3.56
N PRO A 7 28.16 30.53 4.70
CA PRO A 7 27.86 29.39 5.58
C PRO A 7 26.69 28.54 5.07
N GLY A 8 26.91 27.23 4.94
CA GLY A 8 25.84 26.25 4.70
C GLY A 8 25.13 25.88 6.01
N GLN A 9 23.83 26.20 6.09
CA GLN A 9 22.93 25.72 7.15
C GLN A 9 22.70 24.21 7.01
N LEU A 10 23.19 23.44 7.98
CA LEU A 10 22.67 22.11 8.27
C LEU A 10 21.29 22.27 8.88
N ILE A 11 20.27 21.74 8.21
CA ILE A 11 18.90 21.71 8.70
C ILE A 11 18.87 20.72 9.88
N ALA A 12 18.70 21.25 11.08
CA ALA A 12 18.52 20.49 12.30
C ALA A 12 17.19 19.72 12.25
N ILE A 13 17.24 18.41 12.53
CA ILE A 13 16.05 17.64 12.92
C ILE A 13 16.24 17.29 14.39
N GLU A 14 15.91 18.24 15.25
CA GLU A 14 15.66 18.00 16.67
C GLU A 14 14.20 18.34 16.94
N ALA A 15 13.40 17.31 17.20
CA ALA A 15 12.15 17.47 17.94
C ALA A 15 11.99 16.23 18.82
N ALA A 16 12.31 16.41 20.09
CA ALA A 16 12.08 15.46 21.15
C ALA A 16 10.59 15.10 21.25
N MET A 17 10.29 13.81 21.39
CA MET A 17 9.08 13.34 22.06
C MET A 17 9.40 12.12 22.94
N VAL A 18 9.50 12.39 24.24
CA VAL A 18 9.35 11.38 25.31
C VAL A 18 7.87 11.37 25.69
N ALA A 19 7.17 10.27 25.37
CA ALA A 19 6.10 9.69 26.19
C ALA A 19 5.51 8.46 25.49
N GLY A 20 5.64 7.29 26.13
CA GLY A 20 4.84 6.10 25.81
C GLY A 20 5.36 5.25 24.66
N SER A 21 6.33 4.39 24.96
CA SER A 21 6.74 3.26 24.13
C SER A 21 5.56 2.31 23.87
N LYS A 22 4.71 2.60 22.88
CA LYS A 22 3.78 1.62 22.31
C LYS A 22 4.43 1.00 21.09
N GLN A 23 5.46 0.21 21.39
CA GLN A 23 6.04 -0.86 20.58
C GLN A 23 5.53 -0.84 19.13
N GLN A 24 6.26 -0.14 18.26
CA GLN A 24 6.05 -0.18 16.83
C GLN A 24 6.12 -1.66 16.45
N ARG A 25 4.95 -2.30 16.36
CA ARG A 25 4.85 -3.73 16.08
C ARG A 25 5.60 -3.91 14.79
N ARG A 26 6.74 -4.61 14.84
CA ARG A 26 7.41 -5.14 13.64
C ARG A 26 6.42 -6.11 13.00
N PHE A 27 5.50 -5.56 12.23
CA PHE A 27 4.80 -6.30 11.21
C PHE A 27 5.86 -6.58 10.16
N ASP A 28 6.06 -7.84 9.80
CA ASP A 28 6.89 -8.18 8.65
C ASP A 28 6.17 -7.56 7.44
N MET A 29 6.71 -6.45 6.95
CA MET A 29 6.20 -5.71 5.81
C MET A 29 6.98 -6.12 4.57
N ALA A 30 6.27 -6.30 3.46
CA ALA A 30 6.88 -6.57 2.15
C ALA A 30 6.12 -5.82 1.06
N THR A 31 6.85 -5.14 0.18
CA THR A 31 6.29 -4.66 -1.09
C THR A 31 6.13 -5.87 -2.00
N ILE A 32 4.88 -6.21 -2.31
CA ILE A 32 4.52 -7.38 -3.13
C ILE A 32 3.97 -6.98 -4.49
N GLY A 33 4.00 -5.71 -4.85
CA GLY A 33 3.56 -5.25 -6.16
C GLY A 33 3.85 -3.78 -6.40
N THR A 34 4.03 -3.45 -7.67
CA THR A 34 4.28 -2.10 -8.17
C THR A 34 3.26 -1.80 -9.26
N PHE A 35 2.67 -0.62 -9.21
CA PHE A 35 1.61 -0.22 -10.10
C PHE A 35 1.79 1.21 -10.58
N LYS A 36 1.07 1.56 -11.64
CA LYS A 36 1.03 2.89 -12.23
C LYS A 36 -0.41 3.27 -12.54
N LYS A 37 -0.69 4.57 -12.53
CA LYS A 37 -1.98 5.09 -12.95
C LYS A 37 -2.17 4.89 -14.45
N ALA A 38 -3.33 4.37 -14.85
CA ALA A 38 -3.70 4.13 -16.24
C ALA A 38 -5.12 4.67 -16.48
N GLY A 39 -5.24 5.98 -16.74
CA GLY A 39 -6.53 6.66 -16.80
C GLY A 39 -7.22 6.65 -15.43
N ASN A 40 -8.37 5.96 -15.36
CA ASN A 40 -9.13 5.77 -14.11
C ASN A 40 -8.80 4.45 -13.40
N GLU A 41 -8.00 3.58 -14.02
CA GLU A 41 -7.56 2.31 -13.42
C GLU A 41 -6.13 2.42 -12.90
N ILE A 42 -5.72 1.41 -12.12
CA ILE A 42 -4.35 1.25 -11.65
C ILE A 42 -3.82 -0.09 -12.15
N HIS A 43 -2.74 -0.07 -12.92
CA HIS A 43 -2.20 -1.24 -13.63
C HIS A 43 -0.81 -1.57 -13.13
N GLY A 44 -0.48 -2.85 -13.01
CA GLY A 44 0.82 -3.24 -12.49
C GLY A 44 1.03 -4.74 -12.42
N GLU A 45 1.86 -5.13 -11.47
CA GLU A 45 2.19 -6.53 -11.21
C GLU A 45 2.17 -6.85 -9.71
N ILE A 46 1.94 -8.12 -9.42
CA ILE A 46 2.07 -8.70 -8.08
C ILE A 46 3.15 -9.76 -8.13
N VAL A 47 4.10 -9.67 -7.22
CA VAL A 47 5.26 -10.55 -7.10
C VAL A 47 5.38 -11.03 -5.67
N THR A 48 5.21 -12.34 -5.51
CA THR A 48 5.45 -13.11 -4.28
C THR A 48 6.22 -14.38 -4.65
N LEU A 49 6.65 -15.16 -3.66
CA LEU A 49 7.30 -16.45 -3.93
C LEU A 49 6.36 -17.46 -4.62
N SER A 50 5.05 -17.42 -4.30
CA SER A 50 4.07 -18.37 -4.83
C SER A 50 3.37 -17.89 -6.10
N VAL A 51 3.29 -16.57 -6.30
CA VAL A 51 2.55 -15.96 -7.41
C VAL A 51 3.33 -14.79 -7.97
N GLN A 52 3.54 -14.81 -9.29
CA GLN A 52 4.14 -13.73 -10.06
C GLN A 52 3.25 -13.45 -11.26
N THR A 53 2.48 -12.37 -11.20
CA THR A 53 1.47 -12.05 -12.19
C THR A 53 1.62 -10.61 -12.65
N LYS A 54 1.78 -10.45 -13.96
CA LYS A 54 1.76 -9.17 -14.66
C LYS A 54 0.35 -8.82 -15.11
N ASN A 55 0.15 -7.56 -15.51
CA ASN A 55 -1.11 -7.04 -16.03
C ASN A 55 -2.27 -7.18 -15.03
N VAL A 56 -1.96 -6.97 -13.75
CA VAL A 56 -2.96 -6.82 -12.70
C VAL A 56 -3.62 -5.46 -12.89
N ARG A 57 -4.94 -5.42 -12.89
CA ARG A 57 -5.73 -4.19 -13.04
C ARG A 57 -6.62 -4.00 -11.82
N ILE A 58 -6.54 -2.84 -11.20
CA ILE A 58 -7.41 -2.40 -10.12
C ILE A 58 -8.36 -1.38 -10.74
N VAL A 59 -9.64 -1.74 -10.80
CA VAL A 59 -10.69 -1.01 -11.52
C VAL A 59 -11.67 -0.43 -10.50
N PRO A 60 -11.99 0.87 -10.55
CA PRO A 60 -13.03 1.44 -9.70
C PRO A 60 -14.38 0.77 -9.92
N GLU A 61 -15.07 0.44 -8.83
CA GLU A 61 -16.44 -0.05 -8.86
C GLU A 61 -17.41 1.14 -8.86
N THR A 62 -18.20 1.28 -9.92
CA THR A 62 -19.15 2.39 -10.08
C THR A 62 -20.49 2.12 -9.41
N ASN A 63 -20.86 0.85 -9.22
CA ASN A 63 -22.16 0.44 -8.68
C ASN A 63 -22.03 -0.01 -7.21
N ARG A 64 -21.53 0.88 -6.35
CA ARG A 64 -21.38 0.60 -4.93
C ARG A 64 -22.74 0.63 -4.23
N SER A 65 -23.12 -0.47 -3.59
CA SER A 65 -24.39 -0.59 -2.89
C SER A 65 -24.42 0.15 -1.55
N ASN A 66 -23.27 0.29 -0.89
CA ASN A 66 -23.07 1.02 0.36
C ASN A 66 -21.56 1.29 0.60
N ASP A 67 -21.23 1.96 1.70
CA ASP A 67 -19.84 2.32 2.04
C ASP A 67 -18.94 1.11 2.36
N ASN A 68 -19.53 -0.02 2.78
CA ASN A 68 -18.83 -1.28 3.02
C ASN A 68 -18.61 -2.09 1.74
N ALA A 69 -19.33 -1.77 0.65
CA ALA A 69 -19.13 -2.41 -0.63
C ALA A 69 -17.75 -2.03 -1.19
N PRO A 70 -17.08 -2.95 -1.93
CA PRO A 70 -15.82 -2.66 -2.57
C PRO A 70 -15.88 -1.35 -3.37
N SER A 71 -14.85 -0.52 -3.25
CA SER A 71 -14.68 0.64 -4.14
C SER A 71 -13.87 0.29 -5.37
N HIS A 72 -13.15 -0.83 -5.35
CA HIS A 72 -12.36 -1.31 -6.47
C HIS A 72 -12.46 -2.84 -6.58
N ARG A 73 -12.26 -3.34 -7.80
CA ARG A 73 -12.15 -4.76 -8.11
C ARG A 73 -10.79 -5.03 -8.75
N VAL A 74 -10.19 -6.17 -8.42
CA VAL A 74 -8.84 -6.54 -8.85
C VAL A 74 -8.93 -7.69 -9.84
N TYR A 75 -8.36 -7.49 -11.02
CA TYR A 75 -8.39 -8.45 -12.12
C TYR A 75 -7.01 -8.83 -12.61
N VAL A 76 -6.93 -10.05 -13.15
CA VAL A 76 -5.83 -10.53 -13.96
C VAL A 76 -6.42 -11.08 -15.24
N SER A 77 -6.09 -10.44 -16.37
CA SER A 77 -6.77 -10.72 -17.64
C SER A 77 -8.30 -10.63 -17.49
N ARG A 78 -9.00 -11.79 -17.51
CA ARG A 78 -10.46 -11.90 -17.37
C ARG A 78 -10.90 -12.42 -15.99
N ALA A 79 -9.97 -12.92 -15.17
CA ALA A 79 -10.25 -13.45 -13.85
C ALA A 79 -10.25 -12.32 -12.83
N GLU A 80 -11.20 -12.36 -11.90
CA GLU A 80 -11.21 -11.49 -10.74
C GLU A 80 -10.58 -12.20 -9.56
N ILE A 81 -9.59 -11.55 -8.96
CA ILE A 81 -8.74 -12.14 -7.93
C ILE A 81 -8.84 -11.42 -6.59
N GLY A 82 -9.68 -10.39 -6.48
CA GLY A 82 -9.78 -9.61 -5.27
C GLY A 82 -10.61 -8.33 -5.37
N ALA A 83 -10.64 -7.62 -4.26
CA ALA A 83 -11.40 -6.39 -4.07
C ALA A 83 -10.59 -5.37 -3.27
N GLY A 84 -10.94 -4.09 -3.45
CA GLY A 84 -10.31 -2.97 -2.77
C GLY A 84 -11.33 -2.03 -2.12
N TRP A 85 -10.94 -1.41 -1.01
CA TRP A 85 -11.72 -0.43 -0.27
C TRP A 85 -10.88 0.81 -0.03
N SER A 86 -11.39 1.96 -0.46
CA SER A 86 -10.77 3.26 -0.21
C SER A 86 -10.84 3.56 1.29
N ARG A 87 -9.70 3.90 1.87
CA ARG A 87 -9.53 4.21 3.29
C ARG A 87 -8.67 5.46 3.43
N ARG A 88 -8.78 6.08 4.61
CA ARG A 88 -7.92 7.18 5.04
C ARG A 88 -7.23 6.77 6.34
N SER A 89 -5.92 6.98 6.42
CA SER A 89 -5.13 6.69 7.62
C SER A 89 -5.41 7.72 8.72
N ALA A 90 -4.99 7.42 9.95
CA ALA A 90 -5.08 8.39 11.06
C ALA A 90 -4.23 9.66 10.81
N GLU A 91 -3.19 9.54 9.98
CA GLU A 91 -2.31 10.64 9.56
C GLU A 91 -2.87 11.39 8.34
N GLY A 92 -4.09 11.06 7.89
CA GLY A 92 -4.77 11.77 6.80
C GLY A 92 -4.39 11.30 5.39
N ARG A 93 -3.61 10.21 5.26
CA ARG A 93 -3.19 9.69 3.97
C ARG A 93 -4.22 8.73 3.38
N ASP A 94 -4.58 8.93 2.12
CA ASP A 94 -5.50 8.05 1.40
C ASP A 94 -4.78 6.80 0.90
N TYR A 95 -5.45 5.64 0.99
CA TYR A 95 -4.94 4.37 0.50
C TYR A 95 -6.08 3.43 0.11
N ILE A 96 -5.77 2.38 -0.64
CA ILE A 96 -6.74 1.31 -0.93
C ILE A 96 -6.33 0.08 -0.13
N SER A 97 -7.19 -0.34 0.80
CA SER A 97 -7.05 -1.64 1.45
C SER A 97 -7.49 -2.71 0.47
N VAL A 98 -6.66 -3.71 0.20
CA VAL A 98 -6.86 -4.74 -0.83
C VAL A 98 -6.93 -6.11 -0.16
N LYS A 99 -7.94 -6.89 -0.53
CA LYS A 99 -8.01 -8.34 -0.26
C LYS A 99 -7.89 -9.08 -1.57
N LEU A 100 -6.86 -9.92 -1.70
CA LEU A 100 -6.69 -10.86 -2.81
C LEU A 100 -7.08 -12.26 -2.33
N ASP A 101 -7.95 -12.91 -3.06
CA ASP A 101 -8.64 -14.13 -2.66
C ASP A 101 -8.99 -14.93 -3.92
N ASP A 102 -8.03 -15.76 -4.35
CA ASP A 102 -8.08 -16.58 -5.57
C ASP A 102 -7.74 -18.03 -5.19
N PRO A 103 -8.31 -19.06 -5.85
CA PRO A 103 -8.03 -20.46 -5.54
C PRO A 103 -6.55 -20.87 -5.57
N SER A 104 -5.68 -20.13 -6.27
CA SER A 104 -4.23 -20.36 -6.27
C SER A 104 -3.53 -19.95 -4.96
N PHE A 105 -4.17 -19.13 -4.12
CA PHE A 105 -3.65 -18.75 -2.81
C PHE A 105 -4.06 -19.75 -1.75
N SER A 106 -3.12 -20.14 -0.88
CA SER A 106 -3.44 -21.00 0.28
C SER A 106 -4.33 -20.31 1.32
N ALA A 107 -4.37 -18.98 1.31
CA ALA A 107 -5.21 -18.15 2.17
C ALA A 107 -5.34 -16.74 1.55
N PRO A 108 -6.38 -15.96 1.91
CA PRO A 108 -6.50 -14.58 1.45
C PRO A 108 -5.30 -13.72 1.84
N ILE A 109 -4.84 -12.89 0.91
CA ILE A 109 -3.74 -11.94 1.11
C ILE A 109 -4.35 -10.55 1.34
N TYR A 110 -4.01 -9.93 2.47
CA TYR A 110 -4.41 -8.56 2.81
C TYR A 110 -3.23 -7.62 2.65
N ALA A 111 -3.39 -6.60 1.81
CA ALA A 111 -2.35 -5.63 1.52
C ALA A 111 -2.96 -4.22 1.43
N ASN A 112 -2.11 -3.20 1.44
CA ASN A 112 -2.52 -1.82 1.27
C ASN A 112 -1.76 -1.22 0.09
N LEU A 113 -2.50 -0.64 -0.84
CA LEU A 113 -1.95 0.09 -1.97
C LEU A 113 -1.84 1.57 -1.59
N PHE A 114 -0.61 2.07 -1.62
CA PHE A 114 -0.29 3.47 -1.37
C PHE A 114 0.24 4.12 -2.64
N ASP A 115 -0.03 5.41 -2.81
CA ASP A 115 0.66 6.24 -3.79
C ASP A 115 2.15 6.34 -3.47
N ASP A 116 3.01 6.31 -4.48
CA ASP A 116 4.42 6.61 -4.27
C ASP A 116 4.63 8.13 -4.17
N GLU A 117 5.70 8.54 -3.49
CA GLU A 117 6.06 9.95 -3.34
C GLU A 117 6.27 10.59 -4.73
N GLY A 118 5.50 11.63 -5.05
CA GLY A 118 5.46 12.25 -6.39
C GLY A 118 4.30 11.80 -7.29
N GLY A 119 3.49 10.82 -6.87
CA GLY A 119 2.24 10.44 -7.56
C GLY A 119 2.42 9.70 -8.89
N GLU A 120 3.65 9.27 -9.20
CA GLU A 120 3.98 8.59 -10.46
C GLU A 120 3.70 7.08 -10.44
N GLY A 121 3.51 6.50 -9.25
CA GLY A 121 3.36 5.06 -9.04
C GLY A 121 2.56 4.73 -7.79
N TYR A 122 2.36 3.44 -7.57
CA TYR A 122 1.79 2.91 -6.35
C TYR A 122 2.53 1.66 -5.91
N SER A 123 2.68 1.51 -4.60
CA SER A 123 3.27 0.34 -3.95
C SER A 123 2.20 -0.47 -3.23
N LEU A 124 2.11 -1.77 -3.54
CA LEU A 124 1.24 -2.71 -2.83
C LEU A 124 2.02 -3.35 -1.69
N ILE A 125 1.70 -2.95 -0.47
CA ILE A 125 2.44 -3.35 0.73
C ILE A 125 1.62 -4.38 1.49
N TRP A 126 2.14 -5.59 1.57
CA TRP A 126 1.62 -6.63 2.43
C TRP A 126 2.23 -6.54 3.82
N SER A 127 1.45 -6.85 4.83
CA SER A 127 1.95 -7.01 6.19
C SER A 127 1.39 -8.28 6.82
N ARG A 128 2.27 -9.06 7.45
CA ARG A 128 1.84 -10.24 8.20
C ARG A 128 1.23 -9.77 9.53
N SER A 129 -0.08 -9.93 9.70
CA SER A 129 -0.68 -9.81 11.03
C SER A 129 -0.14 -10.94 11.90
N ARG A 130 0.68 -10.60 12.90
CA ARG A 130 1.05 -11.56 13.94
C ARG A 130 -0.23 -11.80 14.75
N LYS A 131 -0.84 -12.98 14.61
CA LYS A 131 -1.84 -13.44 15.58
C LYS A 131 -1.23 -13.19 16.96
N GLN A 132 -1.90 -12.40 17.81
CA GLN A 132 -1.66 -12.55 19.24
C GLN A 132 -2.02 -14.00 19.53
N ASN A 133 -1.03 -14.82 19.84
CA ASN A 133 -1.28 -16.11 20.48
C ASN A 133 -2.04 -15.77 21.76
N GLY A 134 -3.35 -15.96 21.76
CA GLY A 134 -4.12 -16.13 22.97
C GLY A 134 -3.95 -17.59 23.37
N GLU A 135 -3.22 -17.82 24.46
CA GLU A 135 -3.47 -18.97 25.34
C GLU A 135 -4.89 -18.91 25.89
#